data_AF-A0A5S5CG54-F1
#
_entry.id   AF-A0A5S5CG54-F1
#
_cell.length_a   1.000
_cell.length_b   1.000
_cell.length_c   1.000
_cell.angle_alpha   90.00
_cell.angle_beta   90.00
_cell.angle_gamma   90.00
#
_symmetry.space_group_name_H-M   'P 1'
#
loop_
_entity.id
_entity.type
_entity.pdbx_description
1 polymer ?
#
loop_
_entity_poly.entity_id
_entity_poly.type
_entity_poly.pdbx_seq_one_letter_code
_entity_poly.pdbx_strand_id
1 'polypeptide(L)'
;MNILRSIFRLIFVSFICSLVIGCQDNEPETLEVQEENVFQTNSQLANLIQKISLSDGSKDNIIDNANCVSILLPITVTVNDTLLTVKNEDDFQLIENIYEDSDSNTDVLIIKFPITITLEDHMQQIVADQNELEVYVNQCNGENELDDDIECVNFKYPLELKVAVIGRSVPNTFNIVTDKELYDFLENAEEETIISLTFPITLINSNDEEITISNLDELENYIEEVMDDCDEDDDFDYNDDDSMVLADFLTNGNWIVDEYSEKEEDLTVNYSNYVFKFETDGTVSANNGQQVVPGSWLIDSSNPASQRFILNFEAISPFEALSQEWLIEESEVGLLALRVGSELTDDLRILVFEKP
;
A
#
# COMPACT_ATOMS: atom_id res chain seq x y z
N MET A 1 6.52 89.39 48.47
CA MET A 1 5.35 88.89 47.70
C MET A 1 5.70 88.33 46.30
N ASN A 2 6.99 88.24 45.90
CA ASN A 2 7.40 87.69 44.60
C ASN A 2 7.99 86.26 44.69
N ILE A 3 8.44 85.83 45.87
CA ILE A 3 9.04 84.50 46.07
C ILE A 3 7.95 83.40 46.14
N LEU A 4 6.80 83.67 46.78
CA LEU A 4 5.68 82.73 46.82
C LEU A 4 5.07 82.46 45.42
N ARG A 5 5.08 83.44 44.52
CA ARG A 5 4.58 83.29 43.14
C ARG A 5 5.49 82.42 42.26
N SER A 6 6.80 82.41 42.52
CA SER A 6 7.76 81.56 41.81
C SER A 6 7.67 80.10 42.25
N ILE A 7 7.48 79.86 43.55
CA ILE A 7 7.32 78.51 44.12
C ILE A 7 6.00 77.87 43.67
N PHE A 8 4.92 78.66 43.59
CA PHE A 8 3.63 78.17 43.08
C PHE A 8 3.67 77.83 41.59
N ARG A 9 4.47 78.55 40.78
CA ARG A 9 4.70 78.21 39.36
C ARG A 9 5.56 76.95 39.18
N LEU A 10 6.57 76.72 40.02
CA LEU A 10 7.37 75.49 39.96
C LEU A 10 6.58 74.25 40.41
N ILE A 11 5.71 74.38 41.41
CA ILE A 11 4.85 73.26 41.86
C ILE A 11 3.75 72.94 40.83
N PHE A 12 3.21 73.96 40.15
CA PHE A 12 2.20 73.75 39.11
C PHE A 12 2.79 73.10 37.83
N VAL A 13 4.04 73.40 37.49
CA VAL A 13 4.75 72.76 36.35
C VAL A 13 5.21 71.34 36.71
N SER A 14 5.57 71.08 37.97
CA SER A 14 5.92 69.73 38.43
C SER A 14 4.71 68.79 38.56
N PHE A 15 3.51 69.32 38.82
CA PHE A 15 2.29 68.50 38.95
C PHE A 15 1.67 68.13 37.58
N ILE A 16 1.92 68.94 36.54
CA ILE A 16 1.48 68.66 35.16
C ILE A 16 2.37 67.60 34.48
N CYS A 17 3.60 67.38 34.96
CA CYS A 17 4.53 66.38 34.40
C CYS A 17 4.32 64.96 34.94
N SER A 18 3.47 64.78 35.95
CA SER A 18 3.17 63.47 36.58
C SER A 18 1.87 62.81 36.09
N LEU A 19 1.21 63.38 35.06
CA LEU A 19 -0.02 62.84 34.46
C LEU A 19 0.21 62.07 33.15
N VAL A 20 1.47 61.81 32.79
CA VAL A 20 1.85 60.87 31.71
C VAL A 20 2.34 59.56 32.32
N ILE A 21 1.49 58.93 33.14
CA ILE A 21 1.56 57.49 33.34
C ILE A 21 0.69 56.93 32.22
N GLY A 22 1.36 56.51 31.14
CA GLY A 22 0.71 55.91 29.99
C GLY A 22 -0.17 54.75 30.43
N CYS A 23 -1.45 54.78 30.03
CA CYS A 23 -2.05 53.54 29.59
C CYS A 23 -1.28 53.18 28.32
N GLN A 24 -0.34 52.25 28.45
CA GLN A 24 0.02 51.45 27.30
C GLN A 24 -1.28 50.67 27.04
N ASP A 25 -2.03 51.08 26.01
CA ASP A 25 -2.98 50.17 25.39
C ASP A 25 -2.10 49.02 24.92
N ASN A 26 -2.01 47.97 25.75
CA ASN A 26 -1.58 46.68 25.28
C ASN A 26 -2.68 46.29 24.28
N GLU A 27 -2.51 46.68 23.02
CA GLU A 27 -2.93 45.77 21.97
C GLU A 27 -2.38 44.41 22.40
N PRO A 28 -3.21 43.35 22.49
CA PRO A 28 -2.62 42.03 22.52
C PRO A 28 -1.71 42.02 21.30
N GLU A 29 -0.41 41.88 21.53
CA GLU A 29 0.53 41.53 20.50
C GLU A 29 -0.12 40.31 19.84
N THR A 30 -0.75 40.53 18.69
CA THR A 30 -1.17 39.43 17.85
C THR A 30 0.16 38.80 17.52
N LEU A 31 0.50 37.76 18.27
CA LEU A 31 1.43 36.76 17.80
C LEU A 31 0.81 36.34 16.46
N GLU A 32 1.29 36.93 15.37
CA GLU A 32 1.30 36.24 14.10
C GLU A 32 2.09 34.98 14.43
N VAL A 33 1.37 33.94 14.82
CA VAL A 33 1.92 32.61 14.74
C VAL A 33 2.14 32.46 13.25
N GLN A 34 3.40 32.61 12.82
CA GLN A 34 3.82 32.12 11.52
C GLN A 34 3.68 30.60 11.62
N GLU A 35 2.44 30.16 11.44
CA GLU A 35 2.05 28.76 11.34
C GLU A 35 2.46 28.30 9.94
N GLU A 36 3.77 28.22 9.72
CA GLU A 36 4.28 27.43 8.60
C GLU A 36 3.86 25.97 8.85
N ASN A 37 3.42 25.29 7.79
CA ASN A 37 2.95 23.91 7.83
C ASN A 37 1.68 23.67 8.65
N VAL A 38 0.64 24.46 8.38
CA VAL A 38 -0.69 24.28 8.97
C VAL A 38 -1.78 24.16 7.91
N PHE A 39 -2.74 23.27 8.17
CA PHE A 39 -3.94 23.08 7.39
C PHE A 39 -5.19 23.08 8.29
N GLN A 40 -6.37 23.26 7.71
CA GLN A 40 -7.64 23.24 8.42
C GLN A 40 -8.40 21.94 8.11
N THR A 41 -9.21 21.44 9.03
CA THR A 41 -9.99 20.20 8.83
C THR A 41 -10.96 20.23 7.65
N ASN A 42 -11.31 21.41 7.13
CA ASN A 42 -12.15 21.60 5.95
C ASN A 42 -11.38 21.93 4.67
N SER A 43 -10.05 21.85 4.68
CA SER A 43 -9.23 22.09 3.49
C SER A 43 -9.20 20.89 2.56
N GLN A 44 -8.84 21.11 1.28
CA GLN A 44 -8.64 20.04 0.31
C GLN A 44 -7.60 19.03 0.81
N LEU A 45 -6.44 19.50 1.28
CA LEU A 45 -5.43 18.64 1.88
C LEU A 45 -5.95 17.77 3.04
N ALA A 46 -6.85 18.27 3.91
CA ALA A 46 -7.41 17.44 4.98
C ALA A 46 -8.26 16.30 4.42
N ASN A 47 -9.02 16.56 3.36
CA ASN A 47 -9.78 15.53 2.66
C ASN A 47 -8.86 14.51 1.98
N LEU A 48 -7.78 14.94 1.32
CA LEU A 48 -6.79 14.02 0.74
C LEU A 48 -6.14 13.12 1.80
N ILE A 49 -5.69 13.70 2.93
CA ILE A 49 -5.12 12.92 4.04
C ILE A 49 -6.15 11.94 4.61
N GLN A 50 -7.42 12.35 4.70
CA GLN A 50 -8.50 11.48 5.16
C GLN A 50 -8.72 10.30 4.21
N LYS A 51 -8.74 10.55 2.90
CA LYS A 51 -8.91 9.53 1.85
C LYS A 51 -7.77 8.50 1.86
N ILE A 52 -6.52 8.95 2.00
CA ILE A 52 -5.35 8.05 2.19
C ILE A 52 -5.50 7.17 3.44
N SER A 53 -6.17 7.68 4.47
CA SER A 53 -6.34 6.96 5.73
C SER A 53 -7.55 6.02 5.76
N LEU A 54 -8.33 5.92 4.68
CA LEU A 54 -9.43 4.96 4.58
C LEU A 54 -8.89 3.53 4.50
N SER A 55 -9.74 2.56 4.81
CA SER A 55 -9.48 1.17 4.50
C SER A 55 -10.06 0.91 3.11
N ASP A 56 -9.20 0.58 2.15
CA ASP A 56 -9.56 0.24 0.76
C ASP A 56 -10.57 -0.92 0.75
N GLY A 57 -10.13 -2.17 0.93
CA GLY A 57 -11.06 -3.31 0.98
C GLY A 57 -10.95 -4.26 -0.19
N SER A 58 -10.31 -3.85 -1.29
CA SER A 58 -10.14 -4.63 -2.52
C SER A 58 -9.40 -5.95 -2.34
N LYS A 59 -8.45 -6.00 -1.41
CA LYS A 59 -7.51 -7.14 -1.25
C LYS A 59 -8.13 -8.53 -1.18
N ASP A 60 -9.35 -8.67 -0.65
CA ASP A 60 -10.04 -9.95 -0.53
C ASP A 60 -11.29 -10.09 -1.40
N ASN A 61 -11.37 -9.30 -2.49
CA ASN A 61 -12.40 -9.39 -3.53
C ASN A 61 -12.61 -10.82 -4.05
N ILE A 62 -11.54 -11.64 -4.14
CA ILE A 62 -11.62 -13.06 -4.51
C ILE A 62 -12.54 -13.89 -3.59
N ILE A 63 -12.80 -13.40 -2.37
CA ILE A 63 -13.62 -14.05 -1.34
C ILE A 63 -15.04 -13.50 -1.31
N ASP A 64 -15.23 -12.18 -1.33
CA ASP A 64 -16.53 -11.55 -1.09
C ASP A 64 -17.08 -10.69 -2.22
N ASN A 65 -16.26 -10.38 -3.24
CA ASN A 65 -16.57 -9.50 -4.37
C ASN A 65 -17.02 -8.11 -3.89
N ALA A 66 -16.23 -7.48 -3.02
CA ALA A 66 -16.57 -6.20 -2.40
C ALA A 66 -15.34 -5.33 -2.16
N ASN A 67 -15.15 -4.33 -3.01
CA ASN A 67 -13.96 -3.49 -2.93
C ASN A 67 -13.90 -2.58 -1.69
N CYS A 68 -15.00 -2.36 -0.99
CA CYS A 68 -15.08 -1.41 0.13
C CYS A 68 -15.09 -2.08 1.53
N VAL A 69 -14.89 -3.40 1.59
CA VAL A 69 -15.02 -4.20 2.82
C VAL A 69 -13.93 -5.24 2.86
N SER A 70 -13.11 -5.25 3.92
CA SER A 70 -12.14 -6.34 4.12
C SER A 70 -12.61 -7.39 5.10
N ILE A 71 -12.41 -8.67 4.80
CA ILE A 71 -12.61 -9.75 5.77
C ILE A 71 -11.39 -9.90 6.69
N LEU A 72 -11.63 -9.84 7.99
CA LEU A 72 -10.59 -10.07 8.99
C LEU A 72 -10.22 -11.56 9.07
N LEU A 73 -9.08 -11.89 8.48
CA LEU A 73 -8.47 -13.23 8.51
C LEU A 73 -8.01 -13.62 9.94
N PRO A 74 -8.02 -14.92 10.30
CA PRO A 74 -8.26 -16.09 9.45
C PRO A 74 -9.75 -16.47 9.30
N ILE A 75 -10.12 -17.00 8.13
CA ILE A 75 -11.45 -17.57 7.87
C ILE A 75 -11.39 -18.99 7.30
N THR A 76 -12.55 -19.63 7.16
CA THR A 76 -12.67 -20.93 6.50
C THR A 76 -13.65 -20.79 5.34
N VAL A 77 -13.24 -21.23 4.16
CA VAL A 77 -14.04 -21.18 2.93
C VAL A 77 -14.11 -22.58 2.30
N THR A 78 -15.15 -22.81 1.50
CA THR A 78 -15.23 -23.99 0.62
C THR A 78 -15.25 -23.50 -0.82
N VAL A 79 -14.21 -23.83 -1.58
CA VAL A 79 -13.99 -23.41 -2.97
C VAL A 79 -14.11 -24.65 -3.85
N ASN A 80 -15.06 -24.72 -4.78
CA ASN A 80 -15.29 -25.88 -5.67
C ASN A 80 -15.23 -27.25 -4.93
N ASP A 81 -15.93 -27.38 -3.80
CA ASP A 81 -15.96 -28.53 -2.87
C ASP A 81 -14.69 -28.79 -2.02
N THR A 82 -13.65 -27.97 -2.14
CA THR A 82 -12.43 -28.03 -1.34
C THR A 82 -12.49 -27.10 -0.14
N LEU A 83 -12.30 -27.65 1.07
CA LEU A 83 -12.29 -26.88 2.31
C LEU A 83 -10.91 -26.27 2.56
N LEU A 84 -10.84 -24.94 2.58
CA LEU A 84 -9.62 -24.17 2.85
C LEU A 84 -9.74 -23.35 4.15
N THR A 85 -8.59 -23.06 4.76
CA THR A 85 -8.47 -22.09 5.84
C THR A 85 -7.50 -21.02 5.39
N VAL A 86 -8.04 -19.83 5.11
CA VAL A 86 -7.30 -18.65 4.66
C VAL A 86 -6.79 -17.94 5.90
N LYS A 87 -5.47 -17.87 6.09
CA LYS A 87 -4.84 -17.33 7.29
C LYS A 87 -4.32 -15.92 7.11
N ASN A 88 -3.90 -15.60 5.89
CA ASN A 88 -3.28 -14.36 5.47
C ASN A 88 -3.52 -14.16 3.96
N GLU A 89 -3.11 -13.02 3.43
CA GLU A 89 -3.24 -12.64 2.02
C GLU A 89 -2.55 -13.67 1.09
N ASP A 90 -1.39 -14.22 1.49
CA ASP A 90 -0.72 -15.29 0.71
C ASP A 90 -1.61 -16.52 0.42
N ASP A 91 -2.61 -16.80 1.27
CA ASP A 91 -3.52 -17.93 1.09
C ASP A 91 -4.61 -17.64 0.03
N PHE A 92 -4.75 -16.41 -0.49
CA PHE A 92 -5.67 -16.06 -1.60
C PHE A 92 -5.32 -16.79 -2.89
N GLN A 93 -4.01 -16.93 -3.17
CA GLN A 93 -3.53 -17.75 -4.28
C GLN A 93 -4.05 -19.21 -4.22
N LEU A 94 -4.30 -19.75 -3.03
CA LEU A 94 -4.86 -21.11 -2.92
C LEU A 94 -6.31 -21.20 -3.42
N ILE A 95 -7.05 -20.09 -3.38
CA ILE A 95 -8.41 -19.98 -3.90
C ILE A 95 -8.35 -19.91 -5.42
N GLU A 96 -7.49 -19.04 -5.95
CA GLU A 96 -7.27 -18.86 -7.38
C GLU A 96 -6.89 -20.19 -8.06
N ASN A 97 -5.89 -20.90 -7.54
CA ASN A 97 -5.47 -22.18 -8.13
C ASN A 97 -6.63 -23.21 -8.21
N ILE A 98 -7.61 -23.13 -7.30
CA ILE A 98 -8.79 -24.03 -7.33
C ILE A 98 -9.79 -23.61 -8.42
N TYR A 99 -9.87 -22.32 -8.74
CA TYR A 99 -10.64 -21.83 -9.88
C TYR A 99 -9.96 -22.22 -11.20
N GLU A 100 -8.63 -22.16 -11.27
CA GLU A 100 -7.87 -22.52 -12.47
C GLU A 100 -7.85 -24.04 -12.77
N ASP A 101 -7.71 -24.90 -11.75
CA ASP A 101 -7.79 -26.38 -11.91
C ASP A 101 -9.20 -26.86 -12.32
N SER A 102 -10.19 -25.98 -12.22
CA SER A 102 -11.57 -26.28 -12.59
C SER A 102 -11.78 -26.19 -14.11
N ASP A 103 -12.00 -27.33 -14.76
CA ASP A 103 -12.56 -27.44 -16.13
C ASP A 103 -13.97 -26.81 -16.28
N SER A 104 -14.53 -26.28 -15.19
CA SER A 104 -15.89 -25.77 -15.12
C SER A 104 -15.89 -24.24 -15.23
N ASN A 105 -16.73 -23.70 -16.10
CA ASN A 105 -16.91 -22.24 -16.22
C ASN A 105 -17.75 -21.67 -15.06
N THR A 106 -17.76 -22.29 -13.88
CA THR A 106 -18.63 -21.86 -12.77
C THR A 106 -17.97 -22.15 -11.44
N ASP A 107 -17.22 -21.18 -10.97
CA ASP A 107 -16.58 -21.19 -9.67
C ASP A 107 -17.56 -20.86 -8.55
N VAL A 108 -17.42 -21.58 -7.44
CA VAL A 108 -18.29 -21.40 -6.27
C VAL A 108 -17.44 -21.35 -5.01
N LEU A 109 -17.52 -20.22 -4.30
CA LEU A 109 -16.96 -20.04 -2.97
C LEU A 109 -18.07 -19.90 -1.92
N ILE A 110 -17.93 -20.63 -0.82
CA ILE A 110 -18.85 -20.59 0.33
C ILE A 110 -18.06 -20.27 1.59
N ILE A 111 -18.36 -19.12 2.19
CA ILE A 111 -17.76 -18.69 3.45
C ILE A 111 -18.41 -19.40 4.63
N LYS A 112 -17.60 -19.84 5.58
CA LYS A 112 -18.08 -20.38 6.86
C LYS A 112 -18.19 -19.29 7.90
N PHE A 113 -19.43 -18.84 8.11
CA PHE A 113 -19.79 -17.86 9.12
C PHE A 113 -19.77 -18.41 10.57
N PRO A 114 -19.68 -17.52 11.59
CA PRO A 114 -19.53 -16.07 11.48
C PRO A 114 -18.12 -15.63 11.09
N ILE A 115 -18.03 -14.47 10.44
CA ILE A 115 -16.78 -13.77 10.12
C ILE A 115 -16.80 -12.35 10.73
N THR A 116 -15.65 -11.70 10.78
CA THR A 116 -15.56 -10.28 11.10
C THR A 116 -15.12 -9.55 9.85
N ILE A 117 -15.76 -8.43 9.52
CA ILE A 117 -15.37 -7.53 8.44
C ILE A 117 -14.86 -6.21 9.01
N THR A 118 -14.04 -5.50 8.24
CA THR A 118 -13.61 -4.12 8.45
C THR A 118 -14.22 -3.27 7.35
N LEU A 119 -14.85 -2.16 7.71
CA LEU A 119 -15.41 -1.19 6.77
C LEU A 119 -14.38 -0.11 6.44
N GLU A 120 -14.65 0.69 5.40
CA GLU A 120 -13.85 1.88 4.99
C GLU A 120 -13.42 2.77 6.16
N ASP A 121 -14.32 2.97 7.14
CA ASP A 121 -14.09 3.80 8.33
C ASP A 121 -13.35 3.10 9.47
N HIS A 122 -12.72 1.95 9.18
CA HIS A 122 -12.02 1.05 10.11
C HIS A 122 -12.92 0.43 11.19
N MET A 123 -14.24 0.59 11.13
CA MET A 123 -15.13 -0.10 12.06
C MET A 123 -15.20 -1.59 11.74
N GLN A 124 -15.17 -2.40 12.78
CA GLN A 124 -15.31 -3.85 12.64
C GLN A 124 -16.73 -4.30 12.97
N GLN A 125 -17.29 -5.18 12.13
CA GLN A 125 -18.61 -5.78 12.31
C GLN A 125 -18.53 -7.31 12.28
N ILE A 126 -19.30 -7.97 13.14
CA ILE A 126 -19.43 -9.44 13.09
C ILE A 126 -20.62 -9.77 12.20
N VAL A 127 -20.36 -10.55 11.15
CA VAL A 127 -21.35 -10.98 10.16
C VAL A 127 -21.72 -12.43 10.43
N ALA A 128 -23.00 -12.72 10.63
CA ALA A 128 -23.50 -14.01 11.07
C ALA A 128 -23.81 -14.99 9.92
N ASP A 129 -24.12 -14.49 8.73
CA ASP A 129 -24.40 -15.28 7.52
C ASP A 129 -24.25 -14.47 6.22
N GLN A 130 -24.33 -15.17 5.08
CA GLN A 130 -24.16 -14.59 3.75
C GLN A 130 -25.12 -13.42 3.46
N ASN A 131 -26.37 -13.46 3.94
CA ASN A 131 -27.31 -12.37 3.65
C ASN A 131 -26.92 -11.09 4.40
N GLU A 132 -26.29 -11.23 5.58
CA GLU A 132 -25.78 -10.09 6.32
C GLU A 132 -24.52 -9.53 5.66
N LEU A 133 -23.65 -10.38 5.11
CA LEU A 133 -22.51 -9.94 4.30
C LEU A 133 -22.99 -9.14 3.07
N GLU A 134 -23.96 -9.69 2.33
CA GLU A 134 -24.54 -9.05 1.15
C GLU A 134 -25.11 -7.64 1.44
N VAL A 135 -25.51 -7.32 2.68
CA VAL A 135 -25.95 -5.95 3.02
C VAL A 135 -24.81 -4.94 2.92
N TYR A 136 -23.58 -5.35 3.25
CA TYR A 136 -22.39 -4.52 3.15
C TYR A 136 -21.84 -4.51 1.73
N VAL A 137 -21.69 -5.68 1.11
CA VAL A 137 -21.20 -5.81 -0.29
C VAL A 137 -22.03 -4.97 -1.27
N ASN A 138 -23.36 -4.97 -1.13
CA ASN A 138 -24.24 -4.18 -2.01
C ASN A 138 -24.16 -2.65 -1.79
N GLN A 139 -23.38 -2.17 -0.82
CA GLN A 139 -23.10 -0.74 -0.61
C GLN A 139 -21.81 -0.30 -1.30
N CYS A 140 -20.93 -1.25 -1.64
CA CYS A 140 -19.71 -0.98 -2.36
C CYS A 140 -19.99 -0.52 -3.79
N ASN A 141 -18.99 0.12 -4.39
CA ASN A 141 -19.03 0.47 -5.80
C ASN A 141 -18.96 -0.81 -6.65
N GLY A 142 -19.19 -0.66 -7.96
CA GLY A 142 -19.09 -1.79 -8.88
C GLY A 142 -17.62 -2.11 -9.20
N GLU A 143 -17.39 -3.24 -9.88
CA GLU A 143 -16.08 -3.62 -10.41
C GLU A 143 -15.39 -2.46 -11.15
N ASN A 144 -14.14 -2.16 -10.79
CA ASN A 144 -13.29 -1.17 -11.46
C ASN A 144 -13.93 0.24 -11.54
N GLU A 145 -14.61 0.67 -10.49
CA GLU A 145 -15.23 1.99 -10.41
C GLU A 145 -14.50 2.84 -9.39
N LEU A 146 -13.92 3.96 -9.84
CA LEU A 146 -13.30 4.98 -8.98
C LEU A 146 -14.10 5.20 -7.69
N ASP A 147 -13.46 4.95 -6.57
CA ASP A 147 -14.03 5.15 -5.25
C ASP A 147 -13.41 6.37 -4.55
N ASP A 148 -13.57 6.41 -3.23
CA ASP A 148 -13.28 7.59 -2.46
C ASP A 148 -11.92 7.56 -1.76
N ASP A 149 -11.28 6.41 -1.60
CA ASP A 149 -9.97 6.32 -0.99
C ASP A 149 -8.83 6.60 -1.96
N ILE A 150 -7.62 6.64 -1.40
CA ILE A 150 -6.38 6.89 -2.15
C ILE A 150 -5.40 5.85 -1.67
N GLU A 151 -5.26 4.77 -2.41
CA GLU A 151 -4.44 3.62 -2.01
C GLU A 151 -3.02 3.63 -2.59
N CYS A 152 -2.81 4.36 -3.70
CA CYS A 152 -1.51 4.46 -4.36
C CYS A 152 -0.39 5.09 -3.51
N VAL A 153 -0.75 5.68 -2.37
CA VAL A 153 0.19 6.29 -1.44
C VAL A 153 -0.26 6.12 0.01
N ASN A 154 0.67 5.73 0.87
CA ASN A 154 0.45 5.53 2.31
C ASN A 154 1.37 6.38 3.17
N PHE A 155 0.93 6.73 4.39
CA PHE A 155 1.80 7.38 5.36
C PHE A 155 2.71 6.38 6.07
N LYS A 156 4.00 6.68 6.14
CA LYS A 156 4.89 5.97 7.06
C LYS A 156 4.74 6.53 8.47
N TYR A 157 4.08 5.77 9.32
CA TYR A 157 3.90 6.10 10.73
C TYR A 157 5.18 5.99 11.56
N PRO A 158 5.30 6.76 12.67
CA PRO A 158 4.28 7.64 13.26
C PRO A 158 4.25 9.07 12.70
N LEU A 159 3.09 9.72 12.77
CA LEU A 159 2.91 11.15 12.47
C LEU A 159 2.70 11.96 13.76
N GLU A 160 3.38 13.11 13.88
CA GLU A 160 3.17 14.05 14.99
C GLU A 160 2.30 15.24 14.55
N LEU A 161 1.05 15.25 15.03
CA LEU A 161 0.07 16.31 14.78
C LEU A 161 -0.01 17.28 15.96
N LYS A 162 -0.07 18.58 15.68
CA LYS A 162 -0.25 19.64 16.68
C LYS A 162 -1.53 20.41 16.41
N VAL A 163 -2.47 20.39 17.35
CA VAL A 163 -3.76 21.10 17.23
C VAL A 163 -3.72 22.42 17.98
N ALA A 164 -4.01 23.51 17.28
CA ALA A 164 -4.15 24.82 17.91
C ALA A 164 -5.42 24.89 18.77
N VAL A 165 -5.31 25.49 19.96
CA VAL A 165 -6.44 25.60 20.90
C VAL A 165 -6.70 27.08 21.19
N ILE A 166 -7.92 27.54 20.90
CA ILE A 166 -8.34 28.93 21.17
C ILE A 166 -8.09 29.28 22.64
N GLY A 167 -7.34 30.36 22.86
CA GLY A 167 -7.03 30.87 24.21
C GLY A 167 -5.88 30.15 24.92
N ARG A 168 -5.13 29.26 24.24
CA ARG A 168 -3.87 28.69 24.74
C ARG A 168 -2.73 29.03 23.79
N SER A 169 -1.53 29.21 24.35
CA SER A 169 -0.30 29.43 23.57
C SER A 169 0.47 28.13 23.28
N VAL A 170 0.01 26.99 23.79
CA VAL A 170 0.64 25.68 23.59
C VAL A 170 -0.37 24.78 22.89
N PRO A 171 -0.05 24.25 21.70
CA PRO A 171 -0.92 23.30 21.01
C PRO A 171 -0.96 21.97 21.74
N ASN A 172 -2.03 21.20 21.53
CA ASN A 172 -2.05 19.79 21.93
C ASN A 172 -1.27 18.98 20.89
N THR A 173 -0.41 18.05 21.33
CA THR A 173 0.35 17.17 20.44
C THR A 173 -0.23 15.76 20.48
N PHE A 174 -0.44 15.18 19.32
CA PHE A 174 -0.94 13.83 19.09
C PHE A 174 0.11 13.06 18.29
N ASN A 175 0.35 11.81 18.68
CA ASN A 175 1.21 10.89 17.93
C ASN A 175 0.29 9.82 17.34
N ILE A 176 0.13 9.86 16.02
CA ILE A 176 -0.70 8.94 15.25
C ILE A 176 0.19 7.80 14.78
N VAL A 177 -0.22 6.55 15.00
CA VAL A 177 0.59 5.36 14.67
C VAL A 177 -0.01 4.43 13.62
N THR A 178 -1.24 4.69 13.16
CA THR A 178 -1.98 3.87 12.18
C THR A 178 -2.98 4.72 11.41
N ASP A 179 -3.40 4.28 10.21
CA ASP A 179 -4.45 4.93 9.41
C ASP A 179 -5.76 5.08 10.16
N LYS A 180 -6.18 4.05 10.89
CA LYS A 180 -7.36 4.14 11.78
C LYS A 180 -7.30 5.35 12.73
N GLU A 181 -6.15 5.59 13.35
CA GLU A 181 -5.99 6.69 14.29
C GLU A 181 -5.99 8.05 13.57
N LEU A 182 -5.45 8.10 12.34
CA LEU A 182 -5.45 9.30 11.50
C LEU A 182 -6.87 9.65 11.03
N TYR A 183 -7.57 8.64 10.51
CA TYR A 183 -8.97 8.74 10.09
C TYR A 183 -9.86 9.18 11.24
N ASP A 184 -9.80 8.47 12.38
CA ASP A 184 -10.56 8.81 13.59
C ASP A 184 -10.26 10.24 14.05
N PHE A 185 -9.00 10.67 13.97
CA PHE A 185 -8.59 12.01 14.39
C PHE A 185 -9.21 13.10 13.49
N LEU A 186 -9.19 12.93 12.17
CA LEU A 186 -9.74 13.89 11.21
C LEU A 186 -11.27 13.92 11.26
N GLU A 187 -11.92 12.76 11.30
CA GLU A 187 -13.39 12.62 11.34
C GLU A 187 -14.00 13.24 12.61
N ASN A 188 -13.32 13.10 13.75
CA ASN A 188 -13.82 13.63 15.03
C ASN A 188 -13.35 15.05 15.35
N ALA A 189 -12.56 15.68 14.49
CA ALA A 189 -12.09 17.05 14.72
C ALA A 189 -13.19 18.08 14.50
N GLU A 190 -13.16 19.19 15.25
CA GLU A 190 -14.13 20.27 15.05
C GLU A 190 -13.92 20.94 13.68
N GLU A 191 -14.99 21.46 13.07
CA GLU A 191 -14.89 22.24 11.83
C GLU A 191 -13.89 23.41 12.01
N GLU A 192 -13.09 23.66 10.98
CA GLU A 192 -12.07 24.72 10.95
C GLU A 192 -10.94 24.55 11.99
N THR A 193 -10.80 23.37 12.61
CA THR A 193 -9.67 23.06 13.50
C THR A 193 -8.36 23.20 12.74
N ILE A 194 -7.42 23.92 13.35
CA ILE A 194 -6.11 24.23 12.80
C ILE A 194 -5.11 23.16 13.26
N ILE A 195 -4.56 22.42 12.32
CA ILE A 195 -3.64 21.29 12.54
C ILE A 195 -2.29 21.59 11.90
N SER A 196 -1.22 21.36 12.64
CA SER A 196 0.16 21.44 12.15
C SER A 196 0.79 20.06 12.09
N LEU A 197 1.45 19.77 10.97
CA LEU A 197 2.26 18.58 10.76
C LEU A 197 3.73 18.88 11.06
N THR A 198 4.41 17.93 11.70
CA THR A 198 5.84 18.05 12.00
C THR A 198 6.65 17.42 10.87
N PHE A 199 7.17 18.25 9.98
CA PHE A 199 8.03 17.83 8.87
C PHE A 199 9.49 17.61 9.29
N PRO A 200 10.26 16.78 8.53
CA PRO A 200 9.82 16.01 7.36
C PRO A 200 8.96 14.80 7.74
N ILE A 201 8.07 14.40 6.83
CA ILE A 201 7.31 13.14 6.91
C ILE A 201 7.72 12.20 5.78
N THR A 202 7.36 10.93 5.90
CA THR A 202 7.65 9.92 4.89
C THR A 202 6.36 9.29 4.39
N LEU A 203 6.24 9.19 3.07
CA LEU A 203 5.20 8.45 2.37
C LEU A 203 5.81 7.15 1.80
N ILE A 204 4.96 6.17 1.55
CA ILE A 204 5.28 4.91 0.87
C ILE A 204 4.38 4.87 -0.36
N ASN A 205 4.94 4.74 -1.56
CA ASN A 205 4.15 4.59 -2.78
C ASN A 205 3.72 3.13 -3.01
N SER A 206 2.90 2.88 -4.04
CA SER A 206 2.48 1.54 -4.48
C SER A 206 3.63 0.56 -4.78
N ASN A 207 4.87 1.05 -4.98
CA ASN A 207 6.06 0.23 -5.21
C ASN A 207 6.90 0.01 -3.94
N ASP A 208 6.35 0.26 -2.75
CA ASP A 208 7.05 0.20 -1.45
C ASP A 208 8.24 1.17 -1.30
N GLU A 209 8.35 2.19 -2.15
CA GLU A 209 9.43 3.17 -2.09
C GLU A 209 9.13 4.31 -1.11
N GLU A 210 10.10 4.66 -0.27
CA GLU A 210 9.98 5.74 0.71
C GLU A 210 10.25 7.12 0.12
N ILE A 211 9.24 7.98 0.11
CA ILE A 211 9.32 9.37 -0.35
C ILE A 211 9.34 10.32 0.85
N THR A 212 10.33 11.21 0.92
CA THR A 212 10.42 12.20 2.01
C THR A 212 9.81 13.53 1.59
N ILE A 213 8.82 13.99 2.34
CA ILE A 213 8.12 15.26 2.11
C ILE A 213 8.55 16.27 3.17
N SER A 214 8.82 17.51 2.77
CA SER A 214 9.42 18.54 3.63
C SER A 214 8.46 19.65 4.07
N ASN A 215 7.29 19.78 3.44
CA ASN A 215 6.28 20.80 3.75
C ASN A 215 4.89 20.43 3.19
N LEU A 216 3.85 21.20 3.54
CA LEU A 216 2.48 20.92 3.10
C LEU A 216 2.25 21.08 1.60
N ASP A 217 2.88 22.08 0.95
CA ASP A 217 2.71 22.28 -0.49
C ASP A 217 3.27 21.06 -1.26
N GLU A 218 4.42 20.55 -0.82
CA GLU A 218 5.02 19.32 -1.38
C GLU A 218 4.15 18.09 -1.12
N LEU A 219 3.49 18.01 0.06
CA LEU A 219 2.56 16.93 0.38
C LEU A 219 1.34 16.92 -0.56
N GLU A 220 0.66 18.06 -0.66
CA GLU A 220 -0.57 18.20 -1.46
C GLU A 220 -0.27 17.92 -2.94
N ASN A 221 0.78 18.54 -3.51
CA ASN A 221 1.14 18.32 -4.90
C ASN A 221 1.56 16.87 -5.18
N TYR A 222 2.26 16.22 -4.25
CA TYR A 222 2.67 14.83 -4.44
C TYR A 222 1.46 13.90 -4.44
N ILE A 223 0.54 14.06 -3.48
CA ILE A 223 -0.68 13.25 -3.43
C ILE A 223 -1.50 13.45 -4.71
N GLU A 224 -1.74 14.69 -5.14
CA GLU A 224 -2.49 14.98 -6.37
C GLU A 224 -1.83 14.44 -7.65
N GLU A 225 -0.50 14.24 -7.65
CA GLU A 225 0.24 13.67 -8.78
C GLU A 225 0.10 12.15 -8.84
N VAL A 226 0.08 11.48 -7.68
CA VAL A 226 0.18 10.01 -7.60
C VAL A 226 -1.11 9.31 -7.19
N MET A 227 -2.17 10.04 -6.88
CA MET A 227 -3.41 9.44 -6.37
C MET A 227 -4.09 8.49 -7.37
N ASP A 228 -3.78 8.60 -8.67
CA ASP A 228 -4.31 7.75 -9.73
C ASP A 228 -3.18 6.95 -10.45
N ASP A 229 -2.01 6.77 -9.82
CA ASP A 229 -0.81 6.19 -10.46
C ASP A 229 -0.72 4.65 -10.38
N CYS A 230 -1.50 4.02 -9.50
CA CYS A 230 -1.58 2.57 -9.33
C CYS A 230 -2.89 2.03 -9.92
N ASP A 231 -2.97 0.70 -10.07
CA ASP A 231 -4.24 0.04 -10.33
C ASP A 231 -4.97 -0.10 -9.00
N GLU A 232 -6.26 0.22 -8.97
CA GLU A 232 -7.07 0.27 -7.74
C GLU A 232 -7.43 -1.14 -7.21
N ASP A 233 -7.02 -2.20 -7.93
CA ASP A 233 -7.31 -3.64 -7.66
C ASP A 233 -8.81 -3.92 -7.38
N ASP A 234 -9.66 -3.04 -7.89
CA ASP A 234 -11.11 -2.97 -7.72
C ASP A 234 -11.88 -4.02 -8.52
N ASP A 235 -11.17 -4.93 -9.17
CA ASP A 235 -11.76 -5.96 -9.98
C ASP A 235 -12.15 -7.19 -9.15
N PHE A 236 -13.10 -7.94 -9.67
CA PHE A 236 -13.51 -9.23 -9.10
C PHE A 236 -12.92 -10.39 -9.90
N ASP A 237 -12.02 -10.12 -10.85
CA ASP A 237 -11.43 -11.08 -11.77
C ASP A 237 -9.93 -11.20 -11.54
N TYR A 238 -9.60 -11.93 -10.47
CA TYR A 238 -8.23 -12.25 -10.07
C TYR A 238 -7.40 -13.00 -11.16
N ASN A 239 -7.99 -13.37 -12.32
CA ASN A 239 -7.24 -13.89 -13.47
C ASN A 239 -6.53 -12.80 -14.30
N ASP A 240 -6.66 -11.50 -13.99
CA ASP A 240 -5.81 -10.49 -14.63
C ASP A 240 -4.41 -10.53 -14.02
N ASP A 241 -3.60 -11.46 -14.52
CA ASP A 241 -2.20 -11.27 -14.96
C ASP A 241 -1.35 -10.17 -14.28
N ASP A 242 -1.48 -10.02 -12.96
CA ASP A 242 -0.74 -9.02 -12.21
C ASP A 242 0.73 -9.43 -12.09
N SER A 243 1.55 -8.77 -12.91
CA SER A 243 3.01 -8.90 -12.92
C SER A 243 3.63 -8.75 -11.51
N MET A 244 2.94 -8.04 -10.61
CA MET A 244 3.34 -7.83 -9.21
C MET A 244 3.12 -9.09 -8.35
N VAL A 245 2.00 -9.80 -8.53
CA VAL A 245 1.71 -11.09 -7.87
C VAL A 245 2.74 -12.15 -8.28
N LEU A 246 3.12 -12.20 -9.56
CA LEU A 246 4.11 -13.17 -10.05
C LEU A 246 5.53 -12.91 -9.51
N ALA A 247 5.92 -11.65 -9.31
CA ALA A 247 7.23 -11.31 -8.74
C ALA A 247 7.34 -11.71 -7.26
N ASP A 248 6.31 -11.44 -6.46
CA ASP A 248 6.25 -11.85 -5.05
C ASP A 248 6.22 -13.37 -4.92
N PHE A 249 5.46 -14.03 -5.78
CA PHE A 249 5.43 -15.48 -5.89
C PHE A 249 6.82 -16.11 -6.11
N LEU A 250 7.59 -15.58 -7.06
CA LEU A 250 8.92 -16.09 -7.40
C LEU A 250 9.93 -15.88 -6.26
N THR A 251 9.86 -14.73 -5.60
CA THR A 251 10.80 -14.36 -4.53
C THR A 251 10.45 -14.99 -3.19
N ASN A 252 9.22 -15.49 -3.04
CA ASN A 252 8.76 -16.23 -1.87
C ASN A 252 9.23 -17.70 -1.86
N GLY A 253 10.51 -17.89 -1.55
CA GLY A 253 11.09 -19.18 -1.19
C GLY A 253 12.24 -19.63 -2.08
N ASN A 254 12.36 -20.94 -2.22
CA ASN A 254 13.40 -21.58 -3.01
C ASN A 254 12.74 -22.46 -4.08
N TRP A 255 13.45 -22.68 -5.17
CA TRP A 255 12.96 -23.41 -6.34
C TRP A 255 13.95 -24.48 -6.76
N ILE A 256 13.47 -25.54 -7.39
CA ILE A 256 14.27 -26.55 -8.07
C ILE A 256 13.76 -26.70 -9.50
N VAL A 257 14.63 -27.14 -10.41
CA VAL A 257 14.18 -27.50 -11.77
C VAL A 257 13.57 -28.90 -11.70
N ASP A 258 12.26 -28.99 -11.91
CA ASP A 258 11.53 -30.26 -12.01
C ASP A 258 11.65 -30.84 -13.42
N GLU A 259 11.54 -30.00 -14.45
CA GLU A 259 11.75 -30.39 -15.85
C GLU A 259 12.59 -29.37 -16.59
N TYR A 260 13.54 -29.85 -17.39
CA TYR A 260 14.10 -29.07 -18.48
C TYR A 260 14.34 -29.96 -19.70
N SER A 261 13.66 -29.67 -20.80
CA SER A 261 13.77 -30.41 -22.04
C SER A 261 14.03 -29.48 -23.23
N GLU A 262 14.93 -29.90 -24.12
CA GLU A 262 15.11 -29.28 -25.42
C GLU A 262 14.72 -30.29 -26.51
N LYS A 263 13.66 -29.99 -27.25
CA LYS A 263 13.05 -30.90 -28.22
C LYS A 263 12.61 -32.21 -27.55
N GLU A 264 13.19 -33.33 -27.94
CA GLU A 264 12.93 -34.66 -27.36
C GLU A 264 14.01 -35.08 -26.33
N GLU A 265 14.97 -34.21 -26.01
CA GLU A 265 16.05 -34.51 -25.07
C GLU A 265 15.75 -33.93 -23.68
N ASP A 266 15.61 -34.80 -22.69
CA ASP A 266 15.53 -34.44 -21.27
C ASP A 266 16.93 -34.11 -20.74
N LEU A 267 17.07 -32.87 -20.29
CA LEU A 267 18.30 -32.27 -19.79
C LEU A 267 18.18 -31.88 -18.30
N THR A 268 17.09 -32.25 -17.63
CA THR A 268 16.78 -31.96 -16.22
C THR A 268 17.92 -32.35 -15.28
N VAL A 269 18.58 -33.48 -15.58
CA VAL A 269 19.71 -34.00 -14.79
C VAL A 269 20.87 -33.01 -14.63
N ASN A 270 21.02 -32.04 -15.53
CA ASN A 270 22.06 -31.02 -15.48
C ASN A 270 21.87 -30.03 -14.33
N TYR A 271 20.62 -29.87 -13.86
CA TYR A 271 20.24 -28.93 -12.81
C TYR A 271 19.88 -29.64 -11.49
N SER A 272 19.99 -30.97 -11.45
CA SER A 272 19.75 -31.75 -10.23
C SER A 272 20.62 -31.24 -9.06
N ASN A 273 19.99 -31.09 -7.89
CA ASN A 273 20.57 -30.57 -6.65
C ASN A 273 20.89 -29.07 -6.63
N TYR A 274 20.59 -28.31 -7.67
CA TYR A 274 20.61 -26.86 -7.58
C TYR A 274 19.30 -26.36 -6.98
N VAL A 275 19.43 -25.47 -6.01
CA VAL A 275 18.36 -24.69 -5.43
C VAL A 275 18.47 -23.27 -5.96
N PHE A 276 17.43 -22.82 -6.65
CA PHE A 276 17.29 -21.49 -7.20
C PHE A 276 16.62 -20.58 -6.17
N LYS A 277 17.14 -19.36 -6.04
CA LYS A 277 16.56 -18.32 -5.21
C LYS A 277 16.45 -17.04 -6.03
N PHE A 278 15.23 -16.53 -6.19
CA PHE A 278 14.93 -15.26 -6.83
C PHE A 278 14.80 -14.19 -5.74
N GLU A 279 15.33 -13.01 -6.01
CA GLU A 279 15.27 -11.85 -5.11
C GLU A 279 14.54 -10.70 -5.81
N THR A 280 13.89 -9.83 -5.03
CA THR A 280 13.08 -8.70 -5.52
C THR A 280 13.88 -7.66 -6.29
N ASP A 281 15.21 -7.66 -6.18
CA ASP A 281 16.10 -6.78 -6.96
C ASP A 281 16.40 -7.30 -8.38
N GLY A 282 15.69 -8.35 -8.83
CA GLY A 282 15.88 -8.97 -10.14
C GLY A 282 17.09 -9.91 -10.21
N THR A 283 17.70 -10.26 -9.08
CA THR A 283 18.79 -11.24 -9.04
C THR A 283 18.28 -12.67 -8.79
N VAL A 284 18.94 -13.64 -9.41
CA VAL A 284 18.70 -15.08 -9.16
C VAL A 284 20.02 -15.78 -8.85
N SER A 285 19.99 -16.73 -7.93
CA SER A 285 21.15 -17.59 -7.64
C SER A 285 20.78 -19.06 -7.66
N ALA A 286 21.60 -19.88 -8.32
CA ALA A 286 21.49 -21.34 -8.29
C ALA A 286 22.61 -21.94 -7.44
N ASN A 287 22.27 -22.67 -6.38
CA ASN A 287 23.22 -23.17 -5.39
C ASN A 287 23.07 -24.68 -5.16
N ASN A 288 24.16 -25.44 -5.29
CA ASN A 288 24.18 -26.89 -5.00
C ASN A 288 25.01 -27.26 -3.76
N GLY A 289 25.34 -26.27 -2.93
CA GLY A 289 26.19 -26.40 -1.73
C GLY A 289 27.70 -26.42 -2.00
N GLN A 290 28.13 -26.56 -3.26
CA GLN A 290 29.55 -26.50 -3.67
C GLN A 290 29.86 -25.27 -4.52
N GLN A 291 28.90 -24.88 -5.35
CA GLN A 291 28.98 -23.76 -6.27
C GLN A 291 27.70 -22.93 -6.15
N VAL A 292 27.87 -21.60 -6.27
CA VAL A 292 26.79 -20.64 -6.44
C VAL A 292 26.95 -20.02 -7.82
N VAL A 293 25.93 -20.12 -8.66
CA VAL A 293 25.89 -19.53 -9.99
C VAL A 293 24.95 -18.31 -9.95
N PRO A 294 25.47 -17.10 -10.16
CA PRO A 294 24.65 -15.90 -10.20
C PRO A 294 23.99 -15.73 -11.58
N GLY A 295 22.81 -15.10 -11.59
CA GLY A 295 22.08 -14.67 -12.77
C GLY A 295 21.16 -13.50 -12.46
N SER A 296 20.39 -13.09 -13.46
CA SER A 296 19.33 -12.10 -13.34
C SER A 296 18.02 -12.63 -13.94
N TRP A 297 16.90 -12.10 -13.48
CA TRP A 297 15.58 -12.40 -13.99
C TRP A 297 14.75 -11.12 -14.16
N LEU A 298 13.72 -11.17 -15.01
CA LEU A 298 12.76 -10.08 -15.21
C LEU A 298 11.44 -10.66 -15.75
N ILE A 299 10.31 -10.15 -15.27
CA ILE A 299 9.01 -10.37 -15.91
C ILE A 299 8.76 -9.20 -16.86
N ASP A 300 8.53 -9.51 -18.14
CA ASP A 300 8.06 -8.56 -19.13
C ASP A 300 6.55 -8.75 -19.31
N SER A 301 5.80 -7.88 -18.64
CA SER A 301 4.33 -7.79 -18.67
C SER A 301 3.81 -6.74 -19.67
N SER A 302 4.64 -6.30 -20.63
CA SER A 302 4.20 -5.31 -21.64
C SER A 302 3.05 -5.78 -22.53
N ASN A 303 2.72 -7.07 -22.50
CA ASN A 303 1.54 -7.66 -23.12
C ASN A 303 0.91 -8.69 -22.16
N PRO A 304 -0.24 -8.38 -21.54
CA PRO A 304 -0.90 -9.25 -20.56
C PRO A 304 -1.14 -10.66 -21.12
N ALA A 305 -1.73 -10.75 -22.32
CA ALA A 305 -2.03 -12.01 -23.00
C ALA A 305 -0.81 -12.87 -23.42
N SER A 306 0.43 -12.43 -23.16
CA SER A 306 1.64 -13.22 -23.44
C SER A 306 2.81 -12.80 -22.56
N GLN A 307 2.64 -12.87 -21.24
CA GLN A 307 3.70 -12.56 -20.29
C GLN A 307 4.99 -13.34 -20.57
N ARG A 308 6.15 -12.68 -20.40
CA ARG A 308 7.46 -13.31 -20.62
C ARG A 308 8.30 -13.29 -19.38
N PHE A 309 8.92 -14.43 -19.08
CA PHE A 309 9.93 -14.56 -18.04
C PHE A 309 11.32 -14.59 -18.66
N ILE A 310 12.12 -13.57 -18.40
CA ILE A 310 13.46 -13.42 -18.95
C ILE A 310 14.46 -13.94 -17.92
N LEU A 311 15.18 -15.00 -18.26
CA LEU A 311 16.30 -15.53 -17.45
C LEU A 311 17.63 -15.21 -18.12
N ASN A 312 18.65 -14.92 -17.30
CA ASN A 312 20.00 -14.72 -17.79
C ASN A 312 21.07 -15.16 -16.77
N PHE A 313 21.80 -16.22 -17.10
CA PHE A 313 22.97 -16.72 -16.37
C PHE A 313 24.29 -16.49 -17.12
N GLU A 314 24.30 -15.52 -18.04
CA GLU A 314 25.42 -15.23 -18.92
C GLU A 314 25.88 -16.49 -19.69
N ALA A 315 27.20 -16.66 -19.86
CA ALA A 315 27.82 -17.79 -20.55
C ALA A 315 28.37 -18.86 -19.57
N ILE A 316 27.65 -19.12 -18.47
CA ILE A 316 28.05 -20.09 -17.44
C ILE A 316 27.39 -21.45 -17.71
N SER A 317 28.19 -22.47 -18.02
CA SER A 317 27.65 -23.80 -18.37
C SER A 317 27.26 -24.63 -17.15
N PRO A 318 26.10 -25.33 -17.16
CA PRO A 318 25.10 -25.46 -18.24
C PRO A 318 23.98 -24.39 -18.23
N PHE A 319 24.10 -23.34 -17.40
CA PHE A 319 23.06 -22.34 -17.19
C PHE A 319 22.84 -21.40 -18.38
N GLU A 320 23.79 -21.27 -19.31
CA GLU A 320 23.55 -20.53 -20.55
C GLU A 320 22.33 -21.04 -21.34
N ALA A 321 21.96 -22.31 -21.16
CA ALA A 321 20.83 -22.92 -21.84
C ALA A 321 19.47 -22.45 -21.28
N LEU A 322 19.45 -21.99 -20.02
CA LEU A 322 18.27 -21.39 -19.38
C LEU A 322 18.14 -19.90 -19.73
N SER A 323 19.20 -19.27 -20.24
CA SER A 323 19.22 -17.83 -20.57
C SER A 323 18.38 -17.51 -21.80
N GLN A 324 17.08 -17.24 -21.61
CA GLN A 324 16.10 -17.01 -22.67
C GLN A 324 14.97 -16.08 -22.22
N GLU A 325 14.18 -15.60 -23.20
CA GLU A 325 12.86 -15.01 -23.01
C GLU A 325 11.80 -16.11 -23.08
N TRP A 326 11.44 -16.67 -21.93
CA TRP A 326 10.44 -17.72 -21.82
C TRP A 326 9.03 -17.14 -21.89
N LEU A 327 8.12 -17.82 -22.57
CA LEU A 327 6.69 -17.59 -22.41
C LEU A 327 6.25 -18.34 -21.15
N ILE A 328 5.54 -17.65 -20.25
CA ILE A 328 4.92 -18.28 -19.09
C ILE A 328 3.71 -19.07 -19.59
N GLU A 329 3.67 -20.37 -19.31
CA GLU A 329 2.51 -21.21 -19.61
C GLU A 329 1.61 -21.39 -18.40
N GLU A 330 2.21 -21.47 -17.21
CA GLU A 330 1.53 -21.79 -15.95
C GLU A 330 2.37 -21.24 -14.79
N SER A 331 1.70 -20.64 -13.82
CA SER A 331 2.30 -20.18 -12.57
C SER A 331 1.32 -20.45 -11.44
N GLU A 332 1.60 -21.44 -10.60
CA GLU A 332 0.77 -21.86 -9.47
C GLU A 332 1.61 -21.99 -8.20
N VAL A 333 1.00 -22.15 -7.01
CA VAL A 333 1.76 -22.32 -5.76
C VAL A 333 2.76 -23.47 -5.82
N GLY A 334 4.02 -23.09 -5.98
CA GLY A 334 5.11 -24.03 -6.04
C GLY A 334 5.37 -24.63 -7.41
N LEU A 335 4.80 -24.09 -8.49
CA LEU A 335 5.07 -24.49 -9.87
C LEU A 335 5.22 -23.26 -10.79
N LEU A 336 6.24 -23.24 -11.63
CA LEU A 336 6.35 -22.29 -12.74
C LEU A 336 6.73 -23.05 -14.01
N ALA A 337 5.79 -23.14 -14.96
CA ALA A 337 6.02 -23.77 -16.26
C ALA A 337 6.26 -22.72 -17.34
N LEU A 338 7.35 -22.92 -18.07
CA LEU A 338 7.88 -21.99 -19.04
C LEU A 338 8.13 -22.71 -20.36
N ARG A 339 7.86 -22.05 -21.48
CA ARG A 339 8.20 -22.59 -22.82
C ARG A 339 8.83 -21.59 -23.76
N VAL A 340 9.54 -22.12 -24.74
CA VAL A 340 9.92 -21.40 -25.97
C VAL A 340 9.66 -22.32 -27.16
N GLY A 341 9.18 -21.76 -28.27
CA GLY A 341 8.96 -22.50 -29.52
C GLY A 341 7.68 -23.34 -29.51
N SER A 342 7.60 -24.31 -30.42
CA SER A 342 6.47 -25.23 -30.52
C SER A 342 6.87 -26.58 -31.11
N GLU A 343 6.11 -27.63 -30.82
CA GLU A 343 6.32 -28.95 -31.45
C GLU A 343 6.23 -28.88 -32.99
N LEU A 344 5.40 -27.97 -33.52
CA LEU A 344 5.20 -27.79 -34.95
C LEU A 344 6.44 -27.21 -35.66
N THR A 345 7.29 -26.51 -34.92
CA THR A 345 8.50 -25.84 -35.41
C THR A 345 9.79 -26.58 -35.05
N ASP A 346 9.72 -27.71 -34.34
CA ASP A 346 10.87 -28.52 -33.89
C ASP A 346 11.91 -27.70 -33.10
N ASP A 347 11.46 -26.71 -32.36
CA ASP A 347 12.28 -25.83 -31.54
C ASP A 347 11.73 -25.67 -30.11
N LEU A 348 10.78 -26.53 -29.71
CA LEU A 348 10.19 -26.56 -28.38
C LEU A 348 11.26 -26.75 -27.31
N ARG A 349 11.18 -25.93 -26.28
CA ARG A 349 11.89 -26.09 -25.02
C ARG A 349 10.91 -25.86 -23.89
N ILE A 350 11.00 -26.71 -22.87
CA ILE A 350 10.19 -26.63 -21.65
C ILE A 350 11.13 -26.48 -20.47
N LEU A 351 10.77 -25.60 -19.54
CA LEU A 351 11.44 -25.41 -18.27
C LEU A 351 10.38 -25.31 -17.18
N VAL A 352 10.42 -26.22 -16.21
CA VAL A 352 9.50 -26.24 -15.07
C VAL A 352 10.31 -26.08 -13.80
N PHE A 353 9.97 -25.08 -12.99
CA PHE A 353 10.43 -24.97 -11.62
C PHE A 353 9.36 -25.47 -10.65
N GLU A 354 9.79 -26.14 -9.58
CA GLU A 354 8.93 -26.56 -8.47
C GLU A 354 9.52 -26.07 -7.13
N LYS A 355 8.69 -25.83 -6.11
CA LYS A 355 9.16 -25.62 -4.74
C LYS A 355 9.62 -26.97 -4.13
N PRO A 356 10.77 -27.01 -3.42
CA PRO A 356 11.42 -28.23 -2.92
C PRO A 356 10.78 -28.88 -1.68
#